data_AF-A0A7C9RD37-F1
#
_entry.id   AF-A0A7C9RD37-F1
#
_cell.length_a   1.000
_cell.length_b   1.000
_cell.length_c   1.000
_cell.angle_alpha   90.00
_cell.angle_beta   90.00
_cell.angle_gamma   90.00
#
_symmetry.space_group_name_H-M   'P 1'
#
loop_
_entity.id
_entity.type
_entity.pdbx_description
1 polymer ?
#
loop_
_entity_poly.entity_id
_entity_poly.type
_entity_poly.pdbx_seq_one_letter_code
_entity_poly.pdbx_strand_id
1 'polypeptide(L)' 'GSDLGWSGDAIEAQAFAYMAVRSLKGLPLTFPGTTGVTLPLTGGVLAKP' A
#
# COMPACT_ATOMS: atom_id res chain seq x y z
N GLY A 1 -5.23 12.96 -15.27
CA GLY A 1 -5.18 11.49 -15.00
C GLY A 1 -4.16 10.80 -15.89
N SER A 2 -4.23 11.07 -17.20
CA SER A 2 -3.24 10.70 -18.21
C SER A 2 -1.90 11.44 -18.13
N ASP A 3 -1.81 12.53 -17.37
CA ASP A 3 -0.66 13.45 -17.36
C ASP A 3 0.61 12.83 -16.73
N LEU A 4 0.45 11.74 -15.97
CA LEU A 4 1.55 10.95 -15.38
C LEU A 4 1.78 9.61 -16.10
N GLY A 5 1.10 9.36 -17.21
CA GLY A 5 1.18 8.08 -17.94
C GLY A 5 0.59 6.88 -17.19
N TRP A 6 -0.22 7.12 -16.15
CA TRP A 6 -0.86 6.06 -15.37
C TRP A 6 -2.22 5.69 -15.97
N SER A 7 -2.49 4.39 -16.06
CA SER A 7 -3.84 3.91 -16.30
C SER A 7 -4.63 4.03 -14.99
N GLY A 8 -5.61 4.93 -14.96
CA GLY A 8 -6.51 5.09 -13.82
C GLY A 8 -7.25 3.80 -13.48
N ASP A 9 -7.55 2.97 -14.49
CA ASP A 9 -8.25 1.69 -14.32
C ASP A 9 -7.46 0.68 -13.48
N ALA A 10 -6.13 0.79 -13.46
CA ALA A 10 -5.24 -0.13 -12.74
C ALA A 10 -4.72 0.43 -11.41
N ILE A 11 -5.08 1.66 -11.04
CA ILE A 11 -4.40 2.38 -9.94
C ILE A 11 -4.59 1.70 -8.58
N GLU A 12 -5.81 1.19 -8.31
CA GLU A 12 -6.10 0.49 -7.06
C GLU A 12 -5.33 -0.83 -6.98
N ALA A 13 -5.29 -1.60 -8.07
CA ALA A 13 -4.52 -2.84 -8.15
C ALA A 13 -3.03 -2.60 -7.92
N GLN A 14 -2.47 -1.53 -8.49
CA GLN A 14 -1.08 -1.13 -8.28
C GLN A 14 -0.83 -0.71 -6.82
N ALA A 15 -1.77 0.01 -6.19
CA ALA A 15 -1.67 0.37 -4.78
C ALA A 15 -1.64 -0.87 -3.88
N PHE A 16 -2.48 -1.89 -4.15
CA PHE A 16 -2.44 -3.17 -3.43
C PHE A 16 -1.11 -3.91 -3.62
N ALA A 17 -0.59 -3.96 -4.86
CA ALA A 17 0.71 -4.58 -5.13
C ALA A 17 1.85 -3.88 -4.38
N TYR A 18 1.84 -2.54 -4.34
CA TYR A 18 2.79 -1.77 -3.57
C TYR A 18 2.72 -2.06 -2.07
N MET A 19 1.51 -2.15 -1.51
CA MET A 19 1.31 -2.53 -0.10
C MET A 19 1.82 -3.95 0.19
N ALA A 20 1.62 -4.91 -0.72
CA ALA A 20 2.12 -6.28 -0.56
C ALA A 20 3.65 -6.33 -0.45
N VAL A 21 4.37 -5.63 -1.34
CA VAL A 21 5.84 -5.54 -1.27
C VAL A 21 6.32 -4.88 0.01
N ARG A 22 5.63 -3.84 0.49
CA ARG A 22 5.96 -3.18 1.76
C ARG A 22 5.71 -4.07 2.96
N SER A 23 4.61 -4.82 2.96
CA SER A 23 4.31 -5.84 3.99
C SER A 23 5.44 -6.86 4.10
N LEU A 24 5.88 -7.41 2.95
CA LEU A 24 7.02 -8.34 2.89
C LEU A 24 8.34 -7.75 3.41
N LYS A 25 8.53 -6.43 3.27
CA LYS A 25 9.71 -5.69 3.76
C LYS A 25 9.53 -5.14 5.18
N GLY A 26 8.41 -5.39 5.85
CA GLY A 26 8.11 -4.84 7.17
C GLY A 26 7.96 -3.32 7.21
N LEU A 27 7.67 -2.68 6.07
CA LEU A 27 7.58 -1.23 5.95
C LEU A 27 6.16 -0.73 6.29
N PRO A 28 6.01 0.51 6.80
CA PRO A 28 4.69 1.04 7.16
C PRO A 28 3.71 1.08 5.99
N LEU A 29 2.47 0.65 6.21
CA LEU A 29 1.36 0.72 5.25
C LEU A 29 0.39 1.86 5.57
N THR A 30 0.37 2.29 6.83
CA THR A 30 -0.57 3.30 7.33
C THR A 30 0.13 4.30 8.24
N PHE A 31 -0.40 5.53 8.29
CA PHE A 31 0.23 6.68 8.92
C PHE A 31 -0.78 7.51 9.72
N PRO A 32 -0.34 8.20 10.79
CA PRO A 32 -1.24 9.00 11.63
C PRO A 32 -2.08 10.02 10.84
N GLY A 33 -1.47 10.66 9.84
CA GLY A 33 -2.14 11.70 9.04
C GLY A 33 -3.23 11.19 8.09
N THR A 34 -3.33 9.89 7.83
CA THR A 34 -4.33 9.33 6.91
C THR A 34 -5.39 8.49 7.62
N THR A 35 -5.02 7.71 8.64
CA THR A 35 -5.93 6.78 9.33
C THR A 35 -6.10 7.03 10.82
N GLY A 36 -5.34 7.95 11.41
CA GLY A 36 -5.41 8.27 12.84
C GLY A 36 -4.68 7.29 13.77
N VAL A 37 -3.86 6.38 13.23
CA VAL A 37 -2.97 5.52 14.05
C VAL A 37 -1.96 6.38 14.83
N THR A 38 -1.50 5.90 15.99
CA THR A 38 -0.62 6.68 16.88
C THR A 38 0.83 6.79 16.40
N LEU A 39 1.28 5.85 15.56
CA LEU A 39 2.58 5.84 14.90
C LEU A 39 2.47 5.08 13.56
N PRO A 40 3.44 5.19 12.62
CA PRO A 40 3.41 4.43 11.38
C PRO A 40 3.38 2.92 11.64
N LEU A 41 2.41 2.20 11.08
CA LEU A 41 2.24 0.76 11.29
C LEU A 41 2.42 -0.03 9.99
N THR A 42 3.10 -1.17 10.08
CA THR A 42 3.08 -2.22 9.06
C THR A 42 1.79 -3.06 9.16
N GLY A 43 1.58 -3.99 8.25
CA GLY A 43 0.43 -4.90 8.27
C GLY A 43 0.45 -5.92 7.14
N GLY A 44 -0.67 -6.61 6.93
CA GLY A 44 -0.82 -7.68 5.94
C GLY A 44 -0.44 -9.06 6.50
N VAL A 45 -0.95 -10.12 5.87
CA VAL A 45 -0.64 -11.52 6.20
C VAL A 45 -0.11 -12.21 4.95
N LEU A 46 1.07 -12.82 5.05
CA LEU A 46 1.63 -13.63 3.96
C LEU A 46 0.91 -14.98 3.90
N ALA A 47 -0.02 -15.11 2.95
CA ALA A 47 -0.61 -16.40 2.61
C ALA A 47 0.39 -17.22 1.78
N LYS A 48 0.68 -18.45 2.22
CA LYS A 48 1.44 -19.43 1.46
C LYS A 48 0.46 -20.35 0.71
N PRO A 49 0.87 -20.94 -0.43
CA PRO A 49 0.04 -21.86 -1.20
C PRO A 49 -0.49 -23.04 -0.37
#